data_AF-A0A352X5W5-F1
#
_entry.id   AF-A0A352X5W5-F1
#
_cell.length_a   1.000
_cell.length_b   1.000
_cell.length_c   1.000
_cell.angle_alpha   90.00
_cell.angle_beta   90.00
_cell.angle_gamma   90.00
#
_symmetry.space_group_name_H-M   'P 1'
#
loop_
_entity.id
_entity.type
_entity.pdbx_description
1 polymer ?
#
loop_
_entity_poly.entity_id
_entity_poly.type
_entity_poly.pdbx_seq_one_letter_code
_entity_poly.pdbx_strand_id
1 'polypeptide(L)'
;MSGYLRHPNNSPLITQLQAVSQKLSLVIILIPSMVICGWVFNIPFLKGILPNLPTMKVNTAVCFILGGGYLWLSSVKFNRNTKQKKNKIKSIKFFLALLLIVIPLLTLIQYGFNINLGIDELLMKQPEAPGSVAAPGRMAPNTALAFLLEGLAFLLFNLPHPRYLAAQIMAIGTWLLGFLGVLGYLYHTTYFYTAGSFTGMAIHTAISLLILSLGTLFTCPNRGIMILITSDSAGSLTIRQILLIVLILPPLVEGLSELGYRLYIYSKDAQSAVESILNIILFSGLLLWNAYKINCFDSQRQQAQIELEQANIRLQAELSNRQSAEAALQVSQERF
;
A
#
# COMPACT_ATOMS: atom_id res chain seq x y z
N MET A 1 -6.76 1.75 25.10
CA MET A 1 -7.51 1.52 23.83
C MET A 1 -7.02 0.26 23.07
N SER A 2 -6.65 -0.83 23.76
CA SER A 2 -5.98 -2.00 23.14
C SER A 2 -6.64 -3.36 23.47
N GLY A 3 -7.95 -3.39 23.68
CA GLY A 3 -8.65 -4.59 24.18
C GLY A 3 -9.35 -5.45 23.13
N TYR A 4 -9.78 -4.89 21.99
CA TYR A 4 -10.87 -5.53 21.20
C TYR A 4 -10.51 -6.09 19.81
N LEU A 5 -9.25 -6.09 19.38
CA LEU A 5 -8.89 -6.49 18.01
C LEU A 5 -7.96 -7.72 17.96
N ARG A 6 -8.37 -8.82 18.60
CA ARG A 6 -7.86 -10.16 18.25
C ARG A 6 -8.96 -10.95 17.57
N HIS A 7 -9.16 -10.70 16.28
CA HIS A 7 -9.89 -11.62 15.41
C HIS A 7 -8.98 -12.79 14.98
N PRO A 8 -9.52 -13.99 14.77
CA PRO A 8 -8.73 -15.18 14.48
C PRO A 8 -7.88 -15.00 13.23
N ASN A 9 -6.66 -15.53 13.28
CA ASN A 9 -5.54 -15.32 12.35
C ASN A 9 -5.75 -15.82 10.90
N ASN A 10 -6.96 -16.28 10.55
CA ASN A 10 -7.22 -17.11 9.37
C ASN A 10 -8.40 -16.61 8.52
N SER A 11 -8.64 -15.29 8.39
CA SER A 11 -9.56 -14.85 7.35
C SER A 11 -8.95 -15.18 5.96
N PRO A 12 -9.76 -15.66 4.99
CA PRO A 12 -9.26 -16.01 3.66
C PRO A 12 -8.55 -14.83 2.98
N LEU A 13 -9.02 -13.61 3.26
CA LEU A 13 -8.46 -12.36 2.76
C LEU A 13 -7.02 -12.11 3.24
N ILE A 14 -6.70 -12.37 4.51
CA ILE A 14 -5.32 -12.23 5.04
C ILE A 14 -4.36 -13.15 4.26
N THR A 15 -4.78 -14.41 4.03
CA THR A 15 -3.96 -15.38 3.30
C THR A 15 -3.80 -15.00 1.83
N GLN A 16 -4.87 -14.51 1.20
CA GLN A 16 -4.82 -14.01 -0.18
C GLN A 16 -3.89 -12.81 -0.31
N LEU A 17 -3.95 -11.83 0.60
CA LEU A 17 -3.06 -10.66 0.58
C LEU A 17 -1.59 -11.05 0.74
N GLN A 18 -1.28 -12.00 1.63
CA GLN A 18 0.09 -12.53 1.75
C GLN A 18 0.56 -13.19 0.45
N ALA A 19 -0.30 -13.97 -0.21
CA ALA A 19 0.02 -14.58 -1.50
C ALA A 19 0.21 -13.54 -2.61
N VAL A 20 -0.60 -12.47 -2.60
CA VAL A 20 -0.44 -11.33 -3.52
C VAL A 20 0.89 -10.63 -3.26
N SER A 21 1.26 -10.35 -2.01
CA SER A 21 2.56 -9.77 -1.65
C SER A 21 3.73 -10.57 -2.24
N GLN A 22 3.67 -11.91 -2.17
CA GLN A 22 4.67 -12.77 -2.78
C GLN A 22 4.74 -12.59 -4.30
N LYS A 23 3.60 -12.56 -5.01
CA LYS A 23 3.58 -12.33 -6.45
C LYS A 23 4.11 -10.94 -6.82
N LEU A 24 3.72 -9.90 -6.08
CA LEU A 24 4.21 -8.54 -6.28
C LEU A 24 5.73 -8.44 -6.09
N SER A 25 6.29 -9.17 -5.12
CA SER A 25 7.74 -9.19 -4.92
C SER A 25 8.50 -9.77 -6.12
N LEU A 26 7.95 -10.77 -6.81
CA LEU A 26 8.54 -11.30 -8.05
C LEU A 26 8.48 -10.27 -9.18
N VAL A 27 7.35 -9.59 -9.34
CA VAL A 27 7.19 -8.52 -10.35
C VAL A 27 8.22 -7.42 -10.13
N ILE A 28 8.43 -7.00 -8.88
CA ILE A 28 9.41 -5.99 -8.49
C ILE A 28 10.87 -6.45 -8.67
N ILE A 29 11.14 -7.76 -8.67
CA ILE A 29 12.47 -8.25 -9.01
C ILE A 29 12.64 -8.27 -10.54
N LEU A 30 11.62 -8.71 -11.27
CA LEU A 30 11.68 -8.92 -12.72
C LEU A 30 11.76 -7.61 -13.51
N ILE A 31 10.88 -6.64 -13.26
CA ILE A 31 10.82 -5.39 -14.02
C ILE A 31 12.18 -4.65 -13.98
N PRO A 32 12.80 -4.40 -12.82
CA PRO A 32 14.09 -3.73 -12.77
C PRO A 32 15.25 -4.59 -13.28
N SER A 33 15.16 -5.92 -13.18
CA SER A 33 16.15 -6.80 -13.81
C SER A 33 16.13 -6.63 -15.33
N MET A 34 14.94 -6.51 -15.93
CA MET A 34 14.80 -6.17 -17.36
C MET A 34 15.38 -4.79 -17.69
N VAL A 35 15.21 -3.80 -16.80
CA VAL A 35 15.82 -2.47 -16.96
C VAL A 35 17.34 -2.55 -16.95
N ILE A 36 17.93 -3.33 -16.03
CA ILE A 36 19.39 -3.56 -15.99
C ILE A 36 19.86 -4.23 -17.30
N CYS A 37 19.16 -5.26 -17.77
CA CYS A 37 19.43 -5.86 -19.09
C CYS A 37 19.32 -4.82 -20.21
N GLY A 38 18.32 -3.93 -20.16
CA GLY A 38 18.16 -2.82 -21.10
C GLY A 38 19.38 -1.90 -21.13
N TRP A 39 19.96 -1.61 -19.97
CA TRP A 39 21.22 -0.87 -19.86
C TRP A 39 22.42 -1.63 -20.42
N VAL A 40 22.59 -2.91 -20.06
CA VAL A 40 23.69 -3.78 -20.54
C VAL A 40 23.66 -3.95 -22.06
N PHE A 41 22.49 -4.28 -22.64
CA PHE A 41 22.33 -4.54 -24.08
C PHE A 41 21.98 -3.30 -24.89
N ASN A 42 21.93 -2.14 -24.26
CA ASN A 42 21.56 -0.87 -24.87
C ASN A 42 20.20 -0.87 -25.59
N ILE A 43 19.19 -1.53 -25.01
CA ILE A 43 17.82 -1.60 -25.55
C ILE A 43 16.98 -0.44 -24.98
N PRO A 44 16.65 0.62 -25.75
CA PRO A 44 16.02 1.83 -25.21
C PRO A 44 14.66 1.57 -24.56
N PHE A 45 13.85 0.70 -25.16
CA PHE A 45 12.51 0.34 -24.67
C PHE A 45 12.52 -0.25 -23.26
N LEU A 46 13.58 -0.97 -22.89
CA LEU A 46 13.74 -1.54 -21.55
C LEU A 46 14.23 -0.51 -20.53
N LYS A 47 14.90 0.57 -20.97
CA LYS A 47 15.35 1.68 -20.11
C LYS A 47 14.23 2.68 -19.84
N GLY A 48 13.38 2.90 -20.84
CA GLY A 48 12.24 3.80 -20.83
C GLY A 48 11.16 3.27 -21.76
N ILE A 49 9.95 3.10 -21.24
CA ILE A 49 8.80 2.54 -21.98
C ILE A 49 8.52 3.32 -23.27
N LEU A 50 8.67 4.65 -23.22
CA LEU A 50 8.40 5.55 -24.34
C LEU A 50 9.64 6.40 -24.65
N PRO A 51 9.89 6.70 -25.94
CA PRO A 51 10.89 7.69 -26.33
C PRO A 51 10.62 9.05 -25.64
N ASN A 52 11.69 9.79 -25.33
CA ASN A 52 11.64 11.14 -24.72
C ASN A 52 11.09 11.21 -23.28
N LEU A 53 10.72 10.09 -22.66
CA LEU A 53 10.43 10.06 -21.23
C LEU A 53 11.68 9.76 -20.40
N PRO A 54 11.72 10.20 -19.12
CA PRO A 54 12.77 9.80 -18.20
C PRO A 54 12.96 8.27 -18.17
N THR A 55 14.22 7.83 -18.22
CA THR A 55 14.61 6.43 -18.09
C THR A 55 14.84 6.07 -16.63
N MET A 56 14.58 4.81 -16.27
CA MET A 56 14.92 4.33 -14.93
C MET A 56 16.41 4.05 -14.83
N LYS A 57 17.06 4.67 -13.84
CA LYS A 57 18.50 4.53 -13.61
C LYS A 57 18.87 3.17 -13.03
N VAL A 58 20.13 2.76 -13.19
CA VAL A 58 20.61 1.46 -12.69
C VAL A 58 20.51 1.39 -11.17
N ASN A 59 20.86 2.46 -10.46
CA ASN A 59 20.74 2.51 -8.99
C ASN A 59 19.29 2.40 -8.52
N THR A 60 18.35 3.02 -9.24
CA THR A 60 16.90 2.85 -8.99
C THR A 60 16.51 1.38 -9.15
N ALA A 61 17.01 0.70 -10.19
CA ALA A 61 16.71 -0.70 -10.43
C ALA A 61 17.24 -1.62 -9.33
N VAL A 62 18.45 -1.37 -8.85
CA VAL A 62 19.06 -2.10 -7.74
C VAL A 62 18.24 -1.92 -6.47
N CYS A 63 17.81 -0.70 -6.13
CA CYS A 63 16.96 -0.46 -4.97
C CYS A 63 15.64 -1.25 -5.03
N PHE A 64 15.00 -1.35 -6.20
CA PHE A 64 13.81 -2.19 -6.33
C PHE A 64 14.13 -3.68 -6.16
N ILE A 65 15.23 -4.19 -6.73
CA ILE A 65 15.63 -5.59 -6.55
C ILE A 65 15.89 -5.89 -5.07
N LEU A 66 16.55 -4.97 -4.34
CA LEU A 66 16.75 -5.08 -2.90
C LEU A 66 15.41 -5.13 -2.14
N GLY A 67 14.47 -4.24 -2.48
CA GLY A 67 13.14 -4.21 -1.86
C GLY A 67 12.29 -5.43 -2.19
N GLY A 68 12.29 -5.88 -3.45
CA GLY A 68 11.63 -7.10 -3.89
C GLY A 68 12.22 -8.34 -3.21
N GLY A 69 13.55 -8.42 -3.08
CA GLY A 69 14.23 -9.47 -2.33
C GLY A 69 13.85 -9.48 -0.85
N TYR A 70 13.73 -8.31 -0.22
CA TYR A 70 13.25 -8.19 1.16
C TYR A 70 11.81 -8.72 1.30
N LEU A 71 10.91 -8.35 0.40
CA LEU A 71 9.51 -8.81 0.41
C LEU A 71 9.41 -10.31 0.15
N TRP A 72 10.14 -10.83 -0.83
CA TRP A 72 10.18 -12.26 -1.13
C TRP A 72 10.59 -13.07 0.10
N LEU A 73 11.69 -12.68 0.76
CA LEU A 73 12.15 -13.32 1.99
C LEU A 73 11.17 -13.17 3.16
N SER A 74 10.33 -12.14 3.16
CA SER A 74 9.29 -11.92 4.16
C SER A 74 8.04 -12.77 3.93
N SER A 75 7.73 -13.11 2.68
CA SER A 75 6.53 -13.83 2.28
C SER A 75 6.72 -15.36 2.25
N VAL A 76 7.95 -15.84 2.09
CA VAL A 76 8.23 -17.28 2.10
C VAL A 76 8.03 -17.86 3.51
N LYS A 77 6.95 -18.61 3.69
CA LYS A 77 6.70 -19.43 4.88
C LYS A 77 7.71 -20.59 4.88
N PHE A 78 8.85 -20.41 5.54
CA PHE A 78 9.80 -21.50 5.76
C PHE A 78 9.14 -22.56 6.65
N ASN A 79 8.60 -23.59 6.00
CA ASN A 79 8.01 -24.75 6.63
C ASN A 79 9.11 -25.44 7.43
N ARG A 80 9.02 -25.37 8.77
CA ARG A 80 9.82 -26.09 9.77
C ARG A 80 11.30 -26.29 9.42
N ASN A 81 12.22 -25.43 9.85
CA ASN A 81 13.63 -25.81 10.06
C ASN A 81 14.45 -24.80 10.89
N THR A 82 15.22 -25.32 11.85
CA THR A 82 16.30 -24.77 12.72
C THR A 82 16.36 -23.25 12.98
N LYS A 83 16.51 -22.87 14.25
CA LYS A 83 16.72 -21.49 14.76
C LYS A 83 17.81 -20.73 13.96
N GLN A 84 18.85 -21.43 13.51
CA GLN A 84 19.95 -20.89 12.71
C GLN A 84 19.50 -20.36 11.33
N LYS A 85 18.60 -21.04 10.63
CA LYS A 85 18.10 -20.60 9.30
C LYS A 85 17.23 -19.35 9.44
N LYS A 86 16.42 -19.27 10.49
CA LYS A 86 15.62 -18.08 10.83
C LYS A 86 16.51 -16.87 11.10
N ASN A 87 17.58 -17.04 11.89
CA ASN A 87 18.53 -15.96 12.16
C ASN A 87 19.23 -15.48 10.89
N LYS A 88 19.68 -16.40 10.01
CA LYS A 88 20.32 -16.04 8.74
C LYS A 88 19.39 -15.22 7.84
N ILE A 89 18.12 -15.62 7.69
CA ILE A 89 17.14 -14.87 6.91
C ILE A 89 16.90 -13.49 7.53
N LYS A 90 16.80 -13.39 8.86
CA LYS A 90 16.65 -12.11 9.56
C LYS A 90 17.84 -11.18 9.30
N SER A 91 19.07 -11.70 9.35
CA SER A 91 20.28 -10.94 9.03
C SER A 91 20.31 -10.48 7.56
N ILE A 92 19.95 -11.34 6.61
CA ILE A 92 19.87 -10.96 5.19
C ILE A 92 18.82 -9.86 4.98
N LYS A 93 17.62 -10.01 5.55
CA LYS A 93 16.58 -8.98 5.48
C LYS A 93 17.03 -7.66 6.09
N PHE A 94 17.74 -7.70 7.22
CA PHE A 94 18.29 -6.49 7.86
C PHE A 94 19.30 -5.81 6.95
N PHE A 95 20.20 -6.58 6.33
CA PHE A 95 21.19 -6.06 5.39
C PHE A 95 20.54 -5.43 4.14
N LEU A 96 19.54 -6.09 3.55
CA LEU A 96 18.76 -5.55 2.42
C LEU A 96 18.08 -4.22 2.79
N ALA A 97 17.45 -4.15 3.98
CA ALA A 97 16.83 -2.93 4.47
C ALA A 97 17.87 -1.81 4.68
N LEU A 98 19.04 -2.15 5.23
CA LEU A 98 20.12 -1.18 5.45
C LEU A 98 20.65 -0.61 4.13
N LEU A 99 20.88 -1.45 3.12
CA LEU A 99 21.30 -0.98 1.79
C LEU A 99 20.24 -0.06 1.16
N LEU A 100 18.95 -0.41 1.31
CA LEU A 100 17.84 0.38 0.83
C LEU A 100 17.67 1.72 1.57
N ILE A 101 18.28 1.89 2.74
CA ILE A 101 18.38 3.18 3.45
C ILE A 101 19.61 3.95 2.99
N VAL A 102 20.77 3.29 2.95
CA VAL A 102 22.06 3.95 2.71
C VAL A 102 22.14 4.52 1.30
N ILE A 103 21.78 3.74 0.26
CA ILE A 103 21.90 4.18 -1.13
C ILE A 103 21.07 5.46 -1.36
N PRO A 104 19.76 5.50 -1.04
CA PRO A 104 18.97 6.70 -1.28
C PRO A 104 19.31 7.85 -0.34
N LEU A 105 19.72 7.58 0.90
CA LEU A 105 20.18 8.63 1.83
C LEU A 105 21.41 9.35 1.26
N LEU A 106 22.39 8.60 0.75
CA LEU A 106 23.55 9.19 0.09
C LEU A 106 23.16 9.97 -1.16
N THR A 107 22.20 9.49 -1.97
CA THR A 107 21.65 10.26 -3.09
C THR A 107 21.03 11.58 -2.61
N LEU A 108 20.24 11.58 -1.54
CA LEU A 108 19.64 12.81 -1.00
C LEU A 108 20.69 13.79 -0.46
N ILE A 109 21.75 13.28 0.19
CA ILE A 109 22.90 14.09 0.62
C ILE A 109 23.59 14.73 -0.59
N GLN A 110 23.77 13.99 -1.69
CA GLN A 110 24.33 14.54 -2.93
C GLN A 110 23.49 15.70 -3.48
N TYR A 111 22.16 15.62 -3.43
CA TYR A 111 21.28 16.73 -3.81
C TYR A 111 21.35 17.90 -2.82
N GLY A 112 21.31 17.62 -1.51
CA GLY A 112 21.27 18.66 -0.47
C GLY A 112 22.55 19.48 -0.35
N PHE A 113 23.71 18.85 -0.55
CA PHE A 113 25.02 19.52 -0.50
C PHE A 113 25.59 19.84 -1.88
N ASN A 114 24.88 19.50 -2.95
CA ASN A 114 25.33 19.64 -4.34
C ASN A 114 26.72 19.01 -4.59
N ILE A 115 26.96 17.82 -4.02
CA ILE A 115 28.19 17.05 -4.17
C ILE A 115 27.98 15.83 -5.07
N ASN A 116 29.05 15.35 -5.70
CA ASN A 116 29.05 14.07 -6.41
C ASN A 116 29.97 13.08 -5.67
N LEU A 117 29.37 12.07 -5.06
CA LEU A 117 30.06 10.99 -4.36
C LEU A 117 30.49 9.85 -5.29
N GLY A 118 30.07 9.88 -6.57
CA GLY A 118 30.38 8.84 -7.56
C GLY A 118 29.61 7.53 -7.39
N ILE A 119 28.68 7.46 -6.43
CA ILE A 119 27.86 6.25 -6.20
C ILE A 119 26.86 5.99 -7.33
N ASP A 120 26.52 7.03 -8.11
CA ASP A 120 25.49 7.01 -9.15
C ASP A 120 25.87 6.14 -10.37
N GLU A 121 27.17 5.93 -10.57
CA GLU A 121 27.71 5.15 -11.70
C GLU A 121 28.58 3.96 -11.27
N LEU A 122 28.58 3.61 -9.97
CA LEU A 122 29.47 2.58 -9.41
C LEU A 122 29.27 1.21 -10.06
N LEU A 123 28.03 0.89 -10.46
CA LEU A 123 27.70 -0.36 -11.14
C LEU A 123 27.84 -0.26 -12.66
N MET A 124 27.51 0.89 -13.23
CA MET A 124 27.53 1.12 -14.68
C MET A 124 27.53 2.61 -14.98
N LYS A 125 28.44 3.04 -15.86
CA LYS A 125 28.45 4.40 -16.41
C LYS A 125 27.23 4.62 -17.30
N GLN A 126 26.54 5.74 -17.12
CA GLN A 126 25.33 6.06 -17.86
C GLN A 126 25.56 7.34 -18.67
N PRO A 127 25.12 7.40 -19.95
CA PRO A 127 25.23 8.62 -20.73
C PRO A 127 24.43 9.75 -20.07
N GLU A 128 24.97 10.95 -20.17
CA GLU A 128 24.27 12.17 -19.77
C GLU A 128 22.96 12.29 -20.54
N ALA A 129 21.87 12.49 -19.81
CA ALA A 129 20.60 12.77 -20.45
C ALA A 129 20.62 14.21 -20.96
N PRO A 130 20.30 14.48 -22.24
CA PRO A 130 20.27 15.84 -22.78
C PRO A 130 19.40 16.75 -21.92
N GLY A 131 19.96 17.86 -21.43
CA GLY A 131 19.25 18.82 -20.58
C GLY A 131 19.15 18.45 -19.09
N SER A 132 19.78 17.36 -18.64
CA SER A 132 19.87 17.04 -17.21
C SER A 132 21.02 17.77 -16.55
N VAL A 133 20.72 18.54 -15.50
CA VAL A 133 21.70 19.26 -14.67
C VAL A 133 22.26 18.35 -13.55
N ALA A 134 21.65 17.19 -13.32
CA ALA A 134 22.12 16.24 -12.32
C ALA A 134 23.22 15.33 -12.86
N ALA A 135 24.06 14.83 -11.95
CA ALA A 135 25.10 13.87 -12.29
C ALA A 135 24.53 12.64 -13.04
N PRO A 136 25.27 12.07 -14.00
CA PRO A 136 24.84 10.89 -14.73
C PRO A 136 24.48 9.73 -13.79
N GLY A 137 23.44 8.98 -14.16
CA GLY A 137 22.96 7.83 -13.38
C GLY A 137 22.25 8.13 -12.06
N ARG A 138 22.18 9.40 -11.64
CA ARG A 138 21.54 9.78 -10.37
C ARG A 138 20.02 9.58 -10.41
N MET A 139 19.49 8.89 -9.39
CA MET A 139 18.05 8.70 -9.23
C MET A 139 17.36 10.02 -8.85
N ALA A 140 16.11 10.21 -9.27
CA ALA A 140 15.34 11.41 -8.91
C ALA A 140 15.16 11.54 -7.38
N PRO A 141 15.10 12.75 -6.82
CA PRO A 141 15.08 12.95 -5.37
C PRO A 141 13.81 12.42 -4.71
N ASN A 142 12.65 12.53 -5.37
CA ASN A 142 11.41 11.90 -4.92
C ASN A 142 11.49 10.36 -4.92
N THR A 143 12.17 9.77 -5.90
CA THR A 143 12.45 8.33 -5.92
C THR A 143 13.39 7.92 -4.78
N ALA A 144 14.43 8.71 -4.51
CA ALA A 144 15.34 8.46 -3.39
C ALA A 144 14.61 8.54 -2.04
N LEU A 145 13.78 9.56 -1.85
CA LEU A 145 12.95 9.70 -0.66
C LEU A 145 12.00 8.51 -0.49
N ALA A 146 11.35 8.05 -1.57
CA ALA A 146 10.46 6.90 -1.55
C ALA A 146 11.19 5.63 -1.09
N PHE A 147 12.39 5.34 -1.63
CA PHE A 147 13.18 4.20 -1.16
C PHE A 147 13.69 4.35 0.26
N LEU A 148 14.04 5.56 0.70
CA LEU A 148 14.43 5.81 2.08
C LEU A 148 13.29 5.47 3.06
N LEU A 149 12.06 5.93 2.76
CA LEU A 149 10.87 5.59 3.54
C LEU A 149 10.64 4.07 3.56
N GLU A 150 10.79 3.40 2.41
CA GLU A 150 10.61 1.95 2.31
C GLU A 150 11.67 1.16 3.09
N GLY A 151 12.94 1.57 3.00
CA GLY A 151 14.03 0.99 3.78
C GLY A 151 13.82 1.16 5.29
N LEU A 152 13.34 2.34 5.72
CA LEU A 152 12.96 2.58 7.11
C LEU A 152 11.77 1.71 7.55
N ALA A 153 10.77 1.52 6.68
CA ALA A 153 9.66 0.60 6.95
C ALA A 153 10.17 -0.84 7.19
N PHE A 154 11.07 -1.31 6.34
CA PHE A 154 11.70 -2.63 6.45
C PHE A 154 12.54 -2.78 7.72
N LEU A 155 13.30 -1.76 8.09
CA LEU A 155 14.06 -1.73 9.34
C LEU A 155 13.12 -1.84 10.55
N LEU A 156 12.04 -1.06 10.56
CA LEU A 156 11.03 -1.07 11.62
C LEU A 156 10.31 -2.41 11.77
N PHE A 157 10.11 -3.16 10.67
CA PHE A 157 9.56 -4.52 10.71
C PHE A 157 10.56 -5.55 11.27
N ASN A 158 11.86 -5.32 11.18
CA ASN A 158 12.91 -6.24 11.62
C ASN A 158 13.33 -6.07 13.09
N LEU A 159 12.87 -5.01 13.77
CA LEU A 159 13.15 -4.75 15.18
C LEU A 159 12.69 -5.92 16.08
N PRO A 160 13.26 -6.08 17.29
CA PRO A 160 12.80 -7.07 18.26
C PRO A 160 11.32 -6.92 18.61
N HIS A 161 10.86 -5.66 18.70
CA HIS A 161 9.46 -5.27 18.84
C HIS A 161 9.04 -4.46 17.60
N PRO A 162 8.51 -5.10 16.55
CA PRO A 162 8.20 -4.43 15.29
C PRO A 162 7.18 -3.31 15.47
N ARG A 163 7.49 -2.13 14.93
CA ARG A 163 6.60 -0.96 14.97
C ARG A 163 5.71 -0.93 13.72
N TYR A 164 4.74 -1.85 13.64
CA TYR A 164 3.92 -2.05 12.44
C TYR A 164 3.20 -0.79 11.94
N LEU A 165 2.65 0.02 12.85
CA LEU A 165 1.98 1.28 12.50
C LEU A 165 2.93 2.25 11.79
N ALA A 166 4.07 2.54 12.41
CA ALA A 166 5.06 3.46 11.84
C ALA A 166 5.60 2.95 10.50
N ALA A 167 5.90 1.65 10.40
CA ALA A 167 6.38 1.05 9.14
C ALA A 167 5.34 1.15 8.01
N GLN A 168 4.07 0.93 8.31
CA GLN A 168 2.99 1.07 7.32
C GLN A 168 2.76 2.53 6.92
N ILE A 169 2.90 3.49 7.84
CA ILE A 169 2.85 4.92 7.51
C ILE A 169 3.98 5.28 6.51
N MET A 170 5.19 4.77 6.74
CA MET A 170 6.31 4.98 5.79
C MET A 170 5.99 4.37 4.42
N ALA A 171 5.47 3.15 4.37
CA ALA A 171 5.05 2.51 3.12
C ALA A 171 3.91 3.26 2.40
N ILE A 172 2.96 3.84 3.15
CA ILE A 172 1.91 4.72 2.60
C ILE A 172 2.54 6.00 2.01
N GLY A 173 3.56 6.56 2.66
CA GLY A 173 4.35 7.67 2.12
C GLY A 173 5.04 7.31 0.79
N THR A 174 5.67 6.14 0.72
CA THR A 174 6.23 5.59 -0.54
C THR A 174 5.14 5.47 -1.61
N TRP A 175 3.98 4.93 -1.25
CA TRP A 175 2.84 4.78 -2.14
C TRP A 175 2.38 6.14 -2.69
N LEU A 176 2.25 7.15 -1.82
CA LEU A 176 1.85 8.51 -2.20
C LEU A 176 2.85 9.14 -3.17
N LEU A 177 4.16 8.98 -2.96
CA LEU A 177 5.19 9.49 -3.88
C LEU A 177 5.12 8.82 -5.25
N GLY A 178 4.91 7.50 -5.30
CA GLY A 178 4.67 6.78 -6.55
C GLY A 178 3.38 7.25 -7.24
N PHE A 179 2.33 7.49 -6.47
CA PHE A 179 1.03 7.91 -6.98
C PHE A 179 1.09 9.32 -7.57
N LEU A 180 1.72 10.27 -6.87
CA LEU A 180 2.01 11.61 -7.38
C LEU A 180 2.80 11.54 -8.69
N GLY A 181 3.75 10.62 -8.79
CA GLY A 181 4.46 10.33 -10.03
C GLY A 181 3.54 9.96 -11.18
N VAL A 182 2.64 8.99 -10.96
CA VAL A 182 1.65 8.55 -11.96
C VAL A 182 0.71 9.71 -12.34
N LEU A 183 0.23 10.48 -11.37
CA LEU A 183 -0.61 11.66 -11.64
C LEU A 183 0.13 12.73 -12.45
N GLY A 184 1.44 12.93 -12.20
CA GLY A 184 2.27 13.82 -13.02
C GLY A 184 2.31 13.42 -14.49
N TYR A 185 2.34 12.12 -14.77
CA TYR A 185 2.23 11.63 -16.15
C TYR A 185 0.81 11.76 -16.71
N LEU A 186 -0.21 11.43 -15.91
CA LEU A 186 -1.62 11.49 -16.32
C LEU A 186 -2.07 12.92 -16.67
N TYR A 187 -1.64 13.90 -15.86
CA TYR A 187 -1.99 15.32 -16.04
C TYR A 187 -0.92 16.11 -16.81
N HIS A 188 0.06 15.42 -17.39
CA HIS A 188 1.16 16.05 -18.13
C HIS A 188 1.89 17.17 -17.36
N THR A 189 1.93 17.06 -16.04
CA THR A 189 2.55 18.05 -15.16
C THR A 189 3.93 17.56 -14.75
N THR A 190 4.98 18.19 -15.31
CA THR A 190 6.39 17.85 -15.04
C THR A 190 6.73 17.91 -13.56
N TYR A 191 6.13 18.87 -12.84
CA TYR A 191 6.39 19.14 -11.43
C TYR A 191 6.20 17.90 -10.53
N PHE A 192 5.17 17.08 -10.74
CA PHE A 192 4.89 15.96 -9.84
C PHE A 192 5.83 14.77 -10.01
N TYR A 193 6.38 14.53 -11.21
CA TYR A 193 7.37 13.47 -11.40
C TYR A 193 8.81 13.95 -11.28
N THR A 194 9.09 15.26 -11.38
CA THR A 194 10.43 15.82 -11.11
C THR A 194 10.60 16.34 -9.67
N ALA A 195 9.51 16.59 -8.95
CA ALA A 195 9.51 17.22 -7.62
C ALA A 195 10.30 18.54 -7.58
N GLY A 196 10.19 19.34 -8.63
CA GLY A 196 10.95 20.60 -8.79
C GLY A 196 12.44 20.40 -9.12
N SER A 197 12.92 19.16 -9.28
CA SER A 197 14.27 18.84 -9.74
C SER A 197 14.36 18.82 -11.27
N PHE A 198 15.59 18.73 -11.78
CA PHE A 198 15.87 18.51 -13.22
C PHE A 198 15.87 17.02 -13.61
N THR A 199 15.72 16.12 -12.63
CA THR A 199 15.62 14.67 -12.85
C THR A 199 14.20 14.18 -12.62
N GLY A 200 13.56 13.69 -13.67
CA GLY A 200 12.23 13.08 -13.58
C GLY A 200 12.29 11.61 -13.17
N MET A 201 11.34 11.20 -12.32
CA MET A 201 11.05 9.79 -12.04
C MET A 201 10.39 9.15 -13.26
N ALA A 202 10.91 8.02 -13.75
CA ALA A 202 10.31 7.30 -14.87
C ALA A 202 8.92 6.73 -14.53
N ILE A 203 8.02 6.64 -15.51
CA ILE A 203 6.64 6.14 -15.27
C ILE A 203 6.61 4.72 -14.70
N HIS A 204 7.46 3.82 -15.19
CA HIS A 204 7.56 2.46 -14.65
C HIS A 204 8.23 2.42 -13.27
N THR A 205 9.07 3.39 -12.93
CA THR A 205 9.54 3.59 -11.54
C THR A 205 8.38 3.95 -10.64
N ALA A 206 7.52 4.90 -11.04
CA ALA A 206 6.34 5.30 -10.27
C ALA A 206 5.40 4.11 -10.00
N ILE A 207 5.07 3.35 -11.06
CA ILE A 207 4.25 2.13 -10.96
C ILE A 207 4.93 1.08 -10.07
N SER A 208 6.24 0.90 -10.19
CA SER A 208 6.99 -0.04 -9.36
C SER A 208 7.01 0.38 -7.88
N LEU A 209 7.03 1.68 -7.55
CA LEU A 209 6.89 2.14 -6.16
C LEU A 209 5.50 1.82 -5.60
N LEU A 210 4.44 1.97 -6.39
CA LEU A 210 3.08 1.58 -6.00
C LEU A 210 3.00 0.08 -5.71
N ILE A 211 3.59 -0.74 -6.57
CA ILE A 211 3.59 -2.20 -6.41
C ILE A 211 4.43 -2.62 -5.19
N LEU A 212 5.61 -2.02 -5.01
CA LEU A 212 6.50 -2.29 -3.87
C LEU A 212 5.80 -1.96 -2.54
N SER A 213 5.26 -0.75 -2.41
CA SER A 213 4.56 -0.30 -1.20
C SER A 213 3.31 -1.12 -0.89
N LEU A 214 2.51 -1.51 -1.89
CA LEU A 214 1.40 -2.45 -1.71
C LEU A 214 1.89 -3.82 -1.22
N GLY A 215 2.96 -4.35 -1.81
CA GLY A 215 3.59 -5.60 -1.37
C GLY A 215 4.02 -5.55 0.10
N THR A 216 4.55 -4.40 0.53
CA THR A 216 4.94 -4.13 1.92
C THR A 216 3.75 -4.11 2.86
N LEU A 217 2.69 -3.37 2.53
CA LEU A 217 1.46 -3.34 3.32
C LEU A 217 0.84 -4.75 3.45
N PHE A 218 0.87 -5.53 2.38
CA PHE A 218 0.33 -6.89 2.33
C PHE A 218 1.21 -7.96 2.99
N THR A 219 2.41 -7.60 3.44
CA THR A 219 3.29 -8.54 4.16
C THR A 219 2.76 -8.81 5.58
N CYS A 220 2.22 -7.78 6.23
CA CYS A 220 1.66 -7.87 7.60
C CYS A 220 0.20 -7.38 7.64
N PRO A 221 -0.73 -8.04 6.92
CA PRO A 221 -2.10 -7.55 6.76
C PRO A 221 -2.91 -7.57 8.07
N ASN A 222 -2.56 -8.44 9.02
CA ASN A 222 -3.22 -8.58 10.31
C ASN A 222 -2.66 -7.67 11.42
N ARG A 223 -1.84 -6.66 11.10
CA ARG A 223 -1.19 -5.76 12.06
C ARG A 223 -1.28 -4.30 11.61
N GLY A 224 -1.15 -3.37 12.56
CA GLY A 224 -1.11 -1.93 12.28
C GLY A 224 -2.41 -1.39 11.68
N ILE A 225 -2.30 -0.42 10.78
CA ILE A 225 -3.40 0.19 10.01
C ILE A 225 -4.13 -0.85 9.18
N MET A 226 -3.41 -1.85 8.65
CA MET A 226 -4.02 -2.86 7.79
C MET A 226 -5.16 -3.64 8.46
N ILE A 227 -5.21 -3.73 9.80
CA ILE A 227 -6.34 -4.34 10.52
C ILE A 227 -7.65 -3.62 10.18
N LEU A 228 -7.64 -2.29 10.03
CA LEU A 228 -8.81 -1.48 9.66
C LEU A 228 -9.30 -1.79 8.26
N ILE A 229 -8.43 -2.31 7.40
CA ILE A 229 -8.79 -2.70 6.04
C ILE A 229 -9.15 -4.18 6.02
N THR A 230 -8.44 -5.07 6.69
CA THR A 230 -8.56 -6.52 6.49
C THR A 230 -9.53 -7.22 7.44
N SER A 231 -10.07 -6.53 8.46
CA SER A 231 -11.06 -7.16 9.35
C SER A 231 -12.39 -7.41 8.62
N ASP A 232 -13.19 -8.34 9.14
CA ASP A 232 -14.53 -8.64 8.61
C ASP A 232 -15.61 -7.74 9.24
N SER A 233 -15.21 -6.64 9.88
CA SER A 233 -16.15 -5.66 10.42
C SER A 233 -16.83 -4.85 9.31
N ALA A 234 -18.05 -4.39 9.57
CA ALA A 234 -18.78 -3.49 8.67
C ALA A 234 -17.97 -2.23 8.31
N GLY A 235 -17.19 -1.70 9.27
CA GLY A 235 -16.29 -0.57 9.05
C GLY A 235 -15.20 -0.89 8.03
N SER A 236 -14.57 -2.06 8.12
CA SER A 236 -13.54 -2.48 7.15
C SER A 236 -14.08 -2.68 5.74
N LEU A 237 -15.27 -3.27 5.58
CA LEU A 237 -15.93 -3.40 4.26
C LEU A 237 -16.17 -2.03 3.64
N THR A 238 -16.62 -1.09 4.45
CA THR A 238 -16.92 0.28 4.05
C THR A 238 -15.66 1.06 3.68
N ILE A 239 -14.59 0.95 4.49
CA ILE A 239 -13.29 1.58 4.22
C ILE A 239 -12.69 1.08 2.91
N ARG A 240 -12.74 -0.24 2.61
CA ARG A 240 -12.22 -0.79 1.34
C ARG A 240 -12.87 -0.12 0.13
N GLN A 241 -14.18 0.05 0.17
CA GLN A 241 -14.95 0.64 -0.93
C GLN A 241 -14.65 2.14 -1.08
N ILE A 242 -14.70 2.88 0.02
CA ILE A 242 -14.42 4.32 0.00
C ILE A 242 -12.99 4.60 -0.44
N LEU A 243 -12.03 3.85 0.10
CA LEU A 243 -10.63 4.02 -0.26
C LEU A 243 -10.42 3.82 -1.77
N LEU A 244 -11.00 2.75 -2.36
CA LEU A 244 -10.91 2.54 -3.81
C LEU A 244 -11.57 3.67 -4.60
N ILE A 245 -12.74 4.14 -4.17
CA ILE A 245 -13.46 5.20 -4.86
C ILE A 245 -12.70 6.53 -4.80
N VAL A 246 -12.24 6.94 -3.62
CA VAL A 246 -11.49 8.19 -3.41
C VAL A 246 -10.14 8.16 -4.12
N LEU A 247 -9.55 6.99 -4.31
CA LEU A 247 -8.28 6.85 -5.02
C LEU A 247 -8.41 6.91 -6.54
N ILE A 248 -9.56 6.52 -7.08
CA ILE A 248 -9.77 6.35 -8.53
C ILE A 248 -10.62 7.48 -9.11
N LEU A 249 -11.74 7.83 -8.48
CA LEU A 249 -12.70 8.75 -9.07
C LEU A 249 -12.22 10.19 -9.15
N PRO A 250 -11.70 10.84 -8.08
CA PRO A 250 -11.22 12.21 -8.20
C PRO A 250 -10.13 12.37 -9.27
N PRO A 251 -9.14 11.46 -9.37
CA PRO A 251 -8.18 11.56 -10.44
C PRO A 251 -8.75 11.40 -11.85
N LEU A 252 -9.78 10.54 -11.98
CA LEU A 252 -10.49 10.31 -13.23
C LEU A 252 -11.36 11.51 -13.61
N VAL A 253 -12.03 12.14 -12.64
CA VAL A 253 -12.78 13.39 -12.83
C VAL A 253 -11.85 14.49 -13.35
N GLU A 254 -10.68 14.65 -12.73
CA GLU A 254 -9.70 15.63 -13.17
C GLU A 254 -9.17 15.31 -14.59
N GLY A 255 -8.85 14.05 -14.87
CA GLY A 255 -8.41 13.63 -16.21
C GLY A 255 -9.46 13.88 -17.30
N LEU A 256 -10.74 13.66 -17.00
CA LEU A 256 -11.84 13.99 -17.90
C LEU A 256 -12.02 15.50 -18.04
N SER A 257 -11.81 16.27 -16.97
CA SER A 257 -11.89 17.73 -17.00
C SER A 257 -10.77 18.33 -17.86
N GLU A 258 -9.56 17.81 -17.74
CA GLU A 258 -8.43 18.19 -18.58
C GLU A 258 -8.69 17.84 -20.06
N LEU A 259 -9.33 16.69 -20.34
CA LEU A 259 -9.72 16.32 -21.70
C LEU A 259 -10.76 17.29 -22.29
N GLY A 260 -11.75 17.72 -21.49
CA GLY A 260 -12.74 18.71 -21.92
C GLY A 260 -12.12 20.09 -22.22
N TYR A 261 -11.16 20.52 -21.40
CA TYR A 261 -10.37 21.72 -21.67
C TYR A 261 -9.60 21.62 -22.99
N ARG A 262 -8.92 20.49 -23.24
CA ARG A 262 -8.16 20.25 -24.49
C ARG A 262 -9.03 20.20 -25.74
N LEU A 263 -10.30 19.81 -25.60
CA LEU A 263 -11.29 19.85 -26.66
C LEU A 263 -11.95 21.24 -26.83
N TYR A 264 -11.45 22.26 -26.13
CA TYR A 264 -11.95 23.63 -26.15
C TYR A 264 -13.43 23.76 -25.74
N ILE A 265 -13.95 22.81 -24.94
CA ILE A 265 -15.35 22.82 -24.46
C ILE A 265 -15.58 23.96 -23.47
N TYR A 266 -14.57 24.29 -22.66
CA TYR A 266 -14.60 25.39 -21.70
C TYR A 266 -13.22 26.03 -21.51
N SER A 267 -13.19 27.24 -20.95
CA SER A 267 -11.96 27.94 -20.59
C SER A 267 -11.28 27.30 -19.38
N LYS A 268 -10.01 27.63 -19.14
CA LYS A 268 -9.23 27.12 -18.00
C LYS A 268 -9.84 27.54 -16.65
N ASP A 269 -10.38 28.76 -16.55
CA ASP A 269 -11.05 29.22 -15.32
C ASP A 269 -12.34 28.43 -15.06
N ALA A 270 -13.06 28.08 -16.12
CA ALA A 270 -14.26 27.25 -16.04
C ALA A 270 -13.94 25.78 -15.73
N GLN A 271 -12.78 25.25 -16.15
CA GLN A 271 -12.32 23.90 -15.81
C GLN A 271 -12.27 23.70 -14.29
N SER A 272 -11.58 24.59 -13.57
CA SER A 272 -11.45 24.47 -12.10
C SER A 272 -12.79 24.59 -11.39
N ALA A 273 -13.73 25.40 -11.91
CA ALA A 273 -15.07 25.50 -11.36
C ALA A 273 -15.89 24.21 -11.58
N VAL A 274 -15.86 23.64 -12.80
CA VAL A 274 -16.53 22.38 -13.13
C VAL A 274 -15.96 21.23 -12.31
N GLU A 275 -14.64 21.14 -12.21
CA GLU A 275 -13.94 20.14 -11.38
C GLU A 275 -14.38 20.24 -9.91
N SER A 276 -14.43 21.45 -9.35
CA SER A 276 -14.89 21.68 -7.97
C SER A 276 -16.34 21.21 -7.78
N ILE A 277 -17.23 21.52 -8.71
CA ILE A 277 -18.64 21.09 -8.66
C ILE A 277 -18.74 19.56 -8.74
N LEU A 278 -18.01 18.92 -9.66
CA LEU A 278 -18.00 17.47 -9.80
C LEU A 278 -17.46 16.77 -8.55
N ASN A 279 -16.39 17.31 -7.94
CA ASN A 279 -15.86 16.79 -6.68
C ASN A 279 -16.86 16.95 -5.52
N ILE A 280 -17.58 18.08 -5.42
CA ILE A 280 -18.63 18.27 -4.41
C ILE A 280 -19.74 17.24 -4.59
N ILE A 281 -20.23 17.03 -5.82
CA ILE A 281 -21.27 16.04 -6.12
C ILE A 281 -20.77 14.63 -5.77
N LEU A 282 -19.54 14.30 -6.18
CA LEU A 282 -18.90 13.03 -5.91
C LEU A 282 -18.78 12.74 -4.40
N PHE A 283 -18.20 13.66 -3.63
CA PHE A 283 -18.02 13.47 -2.20
C PHE A 283 -19.34 13.48 -1.43
N SER A 284 -20.30 14.34 -1.82
CA SER A 284 -21.64 14.36 -1.22
C SER A 284 -22.37 13.04 -1.48
N GLY A 285 -22.33 12.54 -2.72
CA GLY A 285 -22.89 11.24 -3.08
C GLY A 285 -22.24 10.09 -2.30
N LEU A 286 -20.92 10.11 -2.14
CA LEU A 286 -20.19 9.12 -1.33
C LEU A 286 -20.56 9.17 0.14
N LEU A 287 -20.70 10.36 0.73
CA LEU A 287 -21.13 10.56 2.11
C LEU A 287 -22.56 10.04 2.33
N LEU A 288 -23.49 10.38 1.43
CA LEU A 288 -24.88 9.91 1.51
C LEU A 288 -24.97 8.40 1.35
N TRP A 289 -24.25 7.83 0.38
CA TRP A 289 -24.19 6.38 0.18
C TRP A 289 -23.58 5.66 1.38
N ASN A 290 -22.54 6.24 1.99
CA ASN A 290 -21.92 5.73 3.19
C ASN A 290 -22.90 5.74 4.38
N ALA A 291 -23.57 6.87 4.62
CA ALA A 291 -24.57 7.01 5.67
C ALA A 291 -25.72 6.01 5.49
N TYR A 292 -26.22 5.86 4.26
CA TYR A 292 -27.26 4.87 3.94
C TYR A 292 -26.80 3.44 4.28
N LYS A 293 -25.58 3.06 3.89
CA LYS A 293 -25.05 1.73 4.21
C LYS A 293 -24.86 1.52 5.70
N ILE A 294 -24.32 2.50 6.42
CA ILE A 294 -24.13 2.41 7.88
C ILE A 294 -25.49 2.24 8.57
N ASN A 295 -26.50 3.03 8.19
CA ASN A 295 -27.84 2.93 8.76
C ASN A 295 -28.47 1.55 8.48
N CYS A 296 -28.33 1.04 7.26
CA CYS A 296 -28.82 -0.30 6.90
C CYS A 296 -28.14 -1.40 7.73
N PHE A 297 -26.81 -1.32 7.90
CA PHE A 297 -26.06 -2.27 8.73
C PHE A 297 -26.43 -2.17 10.21
N ASP A 298 -26.65 -0.96 10.74
CA ASP A 298 -27.06 -0.81 12.14
C ASP A 298 -28.47 -1.32 12.38
N SER A 299 -29.42 -1.08 11.47
CA SER A 299 -30.77 -1.68 11.53
C SER A 299 -30.74 -3.21 11.54
N GLN A 300 -29.92 -3.84 10.68
CA GLN A 300 -29.77 -5.30 10.66
C GLN A 300 -29.17 -5.82 11.98
N ARG A 301 -28.19 -5.11 12.53
CA ARG A 301 -27.57 -5.46 13.81
C ARG A 301 -28.57 -5.37 14.97
N GLN A 302 -29.37 -4.31 15.02
CA GLN A 302 -30.40 -4.14 16.05
C GLN A 302 -31.45 -5.26 15.98
N GLN A 303 -31.89 -5.63 14.78
CA GLN A 303 -32.85 -6.73 14.59
C GLN A 303 -32.30 -8.07 15.10
N ALA A 304 -31.05 -8.40 14.74
CA ALA A 304 -30.40 -9.63 15.22
C ALA A 304 -30.21 -9.64 16.76
N GLN A 305 -29.98 -8.47 17.37
CA GLN A 305 -29.90 -8.36 18.83
C GLN A 305 -31.26 -8.62 19.49
N ILE A 306 -32.34 -8.05 18.93
CA ILE A 306 -33.71 -8.28 19.43
C ILE A 306 -34.09 -9.77 19.29
N GLU A 307 -33.80 -10.40 18.16
CA GLU A 307 -34.06 -11.83 17.95
C GLU A 307 -33.29 -12.70 18.94
N LEU A 308 -32.03 -12.37 19.22
CA LEU A 308 -31.21 -13.07 20.21
C LEU A 308 -31.77 -12.91 21.63
N GLU A 309 -32.22 -11.71 21.99
CA GLU A 309 -32.82 -11.44 23.29
C GLU A 309 -34.14 -12.22 23.47
N GLN A 310 -35.00 -12.23 22.44
CA GLN A 310 -36.22 -13.03 22.45
C GLN A 310 -35.95 -14.53 22.55
N ALA A 311 -34.93 -15.04 21.84
CA ALA A 311 -34.54 -16.44 21.94
C ALA A 311 -34.04 -16.80 23.35
N ASN A 312 -33.25 -15.93 23.98
CA ASN A 312 -32.79 -16.11 25.36
C ASN A 312 -33.95 -16.12 26.36
N ILE A 313 -34.91 -15.20 26.23
CA ILE A 313 -36.10 -15.16 27.10
C ILE A 313 -36.92 -16.45 26.93
N ARG A 314 -37.13 -16.93 25.70
CA ARG A 314 -37.84 -18.20 25.44
C ARG A 314 -37.14 -19.39 26.08
N LEU A 315 -35.82 -19.48 25.95
CA LEU A 315 -35.04 -20.56 26.57
C LEU A 315 -35.11 -20.53 28.09
N GLN A 316 -35.04 -19.35 28.71
CA GLN A 316 -35.19 -19.20 30.17
C GLN A 316 -36.58 -19.64 30.64
N ALA A 317 -37.64 -19.26 29.91
CA ALA A 317 -39.00 -19.68 30.22
C ALA A 317 -39.17 -21.21 30.10
N GLU A 318 -38.61 -21.82 29.06
CA GLU A 318 -38.66 -23.28 28.88
C GLU A 318 -37.90 -24.03 29.99
N LEU A 319 -36.71 -23.54 30.39
CA LEU A 319 -35.95 -24.10 31.51
C LEU A 319 -36.71 -23.97 32.83
N SER A 320 -37.29 -22.81 33.11
CA SER A 320 -38.11 -22.60 34.31
C SER A 320 -39.31 -23.54 34.35
N ASN A 321 -39.96 -23.77 33.20
CA ASN A 321 -41.09 -24.71 33.10
C ASN A 321 -40.66 -26.17 33.29
N ARG A 322 -39.47 -26.56 32.81
CA ARG A 322 -38.94 -27.91 33.05
C ARG A 322 -38.60 -28.11 34.52
N GLN A 323 -37.95 -27.13 35.15
CA GLN A 323 -37.60 -27.20 36.58
C GLN A 323 -38.85 -27.29 37.47
N SER A 324 -39.90 -26.53 37.17
CA SER A 324 -41.15 -26.60 37.93
C SER A 324 -41.87 -27.94 37.73
N ALA A 325 -41.85 -28.50 36.52
CA ALA A 325 -42.41 -29.82 36.23
C ALA A 325 -41.64 -30.95 36.96
N GLU A 326 -40.30 -30.89 36.97
CA GLU A 326 -39.46 -31.84 37.71
C GLU A 326 -39.71 -31.77 39.22
N ALA A 327 -39.80 -30.55 39.79
CA ALA A 327 -40.12 -30.36 41.20
C ALA A 327 -41.52 -30.92 41.55
N ALA A 328 -42.52 -30.71 40.68
CA ALA A 328 -43.85 -31.27 40.89
C ALA A 328 -43.87 -32.81 40.83
N LEU A 329 -43.07 -33.41 39.94
CA LEU A 329 -42.88 -34.86 39.86
C LEU A 329 -42.23 -35.42 41.13
N GLN A 330 -41.19 -34.77 41.65
CA GLN A 330 -40.54 -35.18 42.91
C GLN A 330 -41.52 -35.15 44.09
N VAL A 331 -42.30 -34.06 44.23
CA VAL A 331 -43.33 -33.96 45.28
C VAL A 331 -44.40 -35.04 45.13
N SER A 332 -44.77 -35.41 43.91
CA SER A 332 -45.71 -36.51 43.67
C SER A 332 -45.12 -37.88 44.04
N GLN A 333 -43.81 -38.09 43.84
CA GLN A 333 -43.14 -39.35 44.18
C GLN A 333 -42.95 -39.52 45.69
N GLU A 334 -42.74 -38.44 46.44
CA GLU A 334 -42.65 -38.48 47.91
C GLU A 334 -43.99 -38.74 48.63
N ARG A 335 -45.13 -38.61 47.90
CA ARG A 335 -46.47 -38.85 48.45
C ARG A 335 -46.94 -40.31 48.36
N PHE A 336 -46.18 -41.19 47.69
CA PHE A 336 -46.44 -42.62 47.60
C PHE A 336 -45.38 -43.41 48.35
#